data_AF-A0A1D5QYF5-F1
#
_entry.id   AF-A0A1D5QYF5-F1
#
_cell.length_a   1.000
_cell.length_b   1.000
_cell.length_c   1.000
_cell.angle_alpha   90.00
_cell.angle_beta   90.00
_cell.angle_gamma   90.00
#
_symmetry.space_group_name_H-M   'P 1'
#
loop_
_entity.id
_entity.type
_entity.pdbx_description
1 polymer ?
#
loop_
_entity_poly.entity_id
_entity_poly.type
_entity_poly.pdbx_seq_one_letter_code
_entity_poly.pdbx_strand_id
1 'polypeptide(L)'
;MWTGLVFSRLSPEYYEVATAHLCDKEQSCPCLAQEGPQGDLLIKMQELGFDCKICLRIIQTLKAMVNEPTQRSISNAEARVCRMVKSQWRDVCKNFMRRYQPRVTQGLLAGETAQKICVDLRLCEPSMGECRGDSRDAS
;
A
#
# COMPACT_ATOMS: atom_id res chain seq x y z
N MET A 1 -67.21 2.94 -17.16
CA MET A 1 -66.19 3.85 -17.70
C MET A 1 -64.87 3.11 -17.68
N TRP A 2 -64.38 2.68 -18.85
CA TRP A 2 -63.11 1.98 -19.04
C TRP A 2 -61.99 2.98 -19.31
N THR A 3 -60.93 2.95 -18.51
CA THR A 3 -59.50 3.17 -18.85
C THR A 3 -58.69 2.70 -17.63
N GLY A 4 -57.68 1.84 -17.67
CA GLY A 4 -57.11 1.03 -18.74
C GLY A 4 -56.35 -0.16 -18.14
N LEU A 5 -56.14 -1.17 -18.99
CA LEU A 5 -55.13 -2.20 -18.83
C LEU A 5 -53.74 -1.52 -18.99
N VAL A 6 -52.69 -1.93 -18.28
CA VAL A 6 -51.83 -3.06 -18.67
C VAL A 6 -51.19 -3.73 -17.45
N PHE A 7 -51.17 -5.06 -17.53
CA PHE A 7 -50.57 -6.01 -16.61
C PHE A 7 -49.03 -6.04 -16.67
N SER A 8 -48.42 -6.11 -15.49
CA SER A 8 -47.37 -7.04 -15.03
C SER A 8 -46.00 -7.18 -15.74
N ARG A 9 -44.96 -6.76 -15.00
CA ARG A 9 -43.59 -7.31 -14.74
C ARG A 9 -42.68 -6.07 -14.64
N LEU A 10 -41.98 -5.77 -13.55
CA LEU A 10 -41.06 -6.59 -12.76
C LEU A 10 -41.08 -6.19 -11.27
N SER A 11 -40.50 -7.10 -10.48
CA SER A 11 -40.12 -7.11 -9.06
C SER A 11 -39.56 -5.80 -8.44
N PRO A 12 -39.49 -5.73 -7.09
CA PRO A 12 -39.61 -4.53 -6.29
C PRO A 12 -38.30 -3.75 -6.16
N GLU A 13 -38.37 -2.43 -6.31
CA GLU A 13 -37.26 -1.53 -5.99
C GLU A 13 -37.10 -1.41 -4.47
N TYR A 14 -36.37 -2.39 -3.93
CA TYR A 14 -35.62 -2.30 -2.70
C TYR A 14 -34.45 -1.34 -2.96
N TYR A 15 -34.60 -0.09 -2.48
CA TYR A 15 -33.51 0.85 -2.20
C TYR A 15 -32.49 1.02 -3.34
N GLU A 16 -32.91 1.64 -4.46
CA GLU A 16 -31.96 2.15 -5.44
C GLU A 16 -31.24 3.39 -4.89
N VAL A 17 -29.91 3.29 -4.94
CA VAL A 17 -28.95 4.39 -4.87
C VAL A 17 -29.34 5.42 -5.93
N ALA A 18 -30.15 6.40 -5.52
CA ALA A 18 -30.51 7.54 -6.34
C ALA A 18 -29.27 8.44 -6.51
N THR A 19 -28.52 8.10 -7.55
CA THR A 19 -28.04 9.03 -8.58
C THR A 19 -27.35 10.29 -8.09
N ALA A 20 -26.02 10.17 -8.04
CA ALA A 20 -25.00 11.16 -8.33
C ALA A 20 -25.47 12.28 -9.28
N HIS A 21 -26.01 13.36 -8.73
CA HIS A 21 -26.12 14.64 -9.41
C HIS A 21 -25.94 15.73 -8.34
N LEU A 22 -24.72 16.30 -8.31
CA LEU A 22 -24.33 17.66 -7.91
C LEU A 22 -22.84 17.69 -7.48
N CYS A 23 -21.92 17.32 -8.38
CA CYS A 23 -20.57 17.92 -8.39
C CYS A 23 -20.56 18.85 -9.62
N ASP A 24 -21.12 20.05 -9.48
CA ASP A 24 -21.02 21.09 -10.51
C ASP A 24 -20.15 22.22 -9.96
N LYS A 25 -18.96 22.32 -10.56
CA LYS A 25 -18.12 23.51 -10.68
C LYS A 25 -17.70 24.21 -9.38
N GLU A 26 -16.70 23.63 -8.73
CA GLU A 26 -15.38 24.24 -8.39
C GLU A 26 -14.64 23.26 -7.45
N GLN A 27 -13.56 22.66 -7.97
CA GLN A 27 -12.44 22.04 -7.26
C GLN A 27 -12.65 21.61 -5.78
N SER A 28 -13.44 20.56 -5.51
CA SER A 28 -13.18 19.56 -4.43
C SER A 28 -14.40 18.66 -4.20
N CYS A 29 -14.40 17.47 -4.77
CA CYS A 29 -15.18 16.36 -4.21
C CYS A 29 -14.14 15.52 -3.43
N PRO A 30 -14.06 15.61 -2.09
CA PRO A 30 -13.11 14.81 -1.33
C PRO A 30 -13.51 13.33 -1.48
N CYS A 31 -12.53 12.48 -1.80
CA CYS A 31 -12.73 11.04 -1.76
C CYS A 31 -13.18 10.67 -0.35
N LEU A 32 -14.40 10.15 -0.22
CA LEU A 32 -14.97 9.77 1.07
C LEU A 32 -14.04 8.76 1.76
N ALA A 33 -13.47 9.18 2.89
CA ALA A 33 -12.79 8.31 3.82
C ALA A 33 -13.80 7.26 4.29
N GLN A 34 -13.43 6.00 4.13
CA GLN A 34 -14.22 4.86 4.52
C GLN A 34 -14.24 4.76 6.05
N GLU A 35 -15.29 5.26 6.69
CA GLU A 35 -15.54 5.08 8.13
C GLU A 35 -16.04 3.64 8.39
N GLY A 36 -15.12 2.69 8.46
CA GLY A 36 -15.33 1.35 9.00
C GLY A 36 -15.17 1.31 10.53
N PRO A 37 -15.52 0.20 11.20
CA PRO A 37 -15.51 0.11 12.67
C PRO A 37 -14.10 0.37 13.21
N GLN A 38 -13.94 1.48 13.92
CA GLN A 38 -12.65 2.07 14.32
C GLN A 38 -11.85 1.18 15.30
N GLY A 39 -12.46 0.13 15.88
CA GLY A 39 -11.80 -0.81 16.79
C GLY A 39 -10.76 -1.72 16.14
N ASP A 40 -11.01 -2.20 14.91
CA ASP A 40 -10.06 -3.06 14.18
C ASP A 40 -9.01 -2.27 13.40
N LEU A 41 -9.35 -1.06 12.96
CA LEU A 41 -8.43 -0.16 12.25
C LEU A 41 -7.29 0.31 13.15
N LEU A 42 -7.56 0.60 14.42
CA LEU A 42 -6.53 1.07 15.36
C LEU A 42 -5.43 0.03 15.62
N ILE A 43 -5.81 -1.25 15.80
CA ILE A 43 -4.83 -2.34 15.98
C ILE A 43 -4.05 -2.58 14.68
N LYS A 44 -4.74 -2.56 13.53
CA LYS A 44 -4.12 -2.73 12.22
C LYS A 44 -3.14 -1.60 11.88
N MET A 45 -3.46 -0.35 12.21
CA MET A 45 -2.56 0.80 12.06
C MET A 45 -1.33 0.70 12.95
N GLN A 46 -1.50 0.17 14.17
CA GLN A 46 -0.38 -0.04 15.09
C GLN A 46 0.56 -1.13 14.58
N GLU A 47 0.03 -2.25 14.09
CA GLU A 47 0.82 -3.33 13.48
C GLU A 47 1.50 -2.88 12.18
N LEU A 48 0.76 -2.22 11.28
CA LEU A 48 1.33 -1.61 10.06
C LEU A 48 2.41 -0.58 10.39
N GLY A 49 2.19 0.25 11.40
CA GLY A 49 3.18 1.23 11.84
C GLY A 49 4.46 0.59 12.37
N PHE A 50 4.35 -0.56 13.03
CA PHE A 50 5.50 -1.34 13.50
C PHE A 50 6.24 -2.03 12.36
N ASP A 51 5.50 -2.71 11.49
CA ASP A 51 6.02 -3.40 10.30
C ASP A 51 6.70 -2.44 9.33
N CYS A 52 6.11 -1.26 9.13
CA CYS A 52 6.70 -0.18 8.34
C CYS A 52 8.05 0.25 8.89
N LYS A 53 8.14 0.49 10.22
CA LYS A 53 9.39 0.88 10.88
C LYS A 53 10.47 -0.19 10.75
N ILE A 54 10.10 -1.47 10.88
CA ILE A 54 11.02 -2.60 10.69
C ILE A 54 11.52 -2.64 9.26
N CYS A 55 10.61 -2.58 8.29
CA CYS A 55 10.97 -2.60 6.88
C CYS A 55 11.94 -1.47 6.55
N LEU A 56 11.59 -0.22 6.89
CA LEU A 56 12.41 0.95 6.60
C LEU A 56 13.81 0.80 7.18
N ARG A 57 13.93 0.34 8.43
CA ARG A 57 15.22 0.15 9.09
C ARG A 57 16.07 -0.92 8.42
N ILE A 58 15.49 -2.05 8.02
CA ILE A 58 16.23 -3.12 7.33
C ILE A 58 16.72 -2.63 5.98
N ILE A 59 15.85 -2.01 5.17
CA ILE A 59 16.21 -1.51 3.83
C ILE A 59 17.28 -0.42 3.92
N GLN A 60 17.15 0.52 4.85
CA GLN A 60 18.17 1.55 5.07
C GLN A 60 19.52 0.95 5.45
N THR A 61 19.51 -0.08 6.31
CA THR A 61 20.74 -0.79 6.69
C THR A 61 21.37 -1.48 5.47
N LEU A 62 20.57 -2.15 4.63
CA LEU A 62 21.06 -2.76 3.39
C LEU A 62 21.68 -1.73 2.45
N LYS A 63 21.03 -0.58 2.25
CA LYS A 63 21.57 0.50 1.42
C LYS A 63 22.88 1.06 1.97
N ALA A 64 23.02 1.16 3.30
CA ALA A 64 24.26 1.62 3.93
C ALA A 64 25.41 0.60 3.82
N MET A 65 25.11 -0.69 3.64
CA MET A 65 26.12 -1.75 3.48
C MET A 65 26.62 -1.89 2.03
N VAL A 66 25.92 -1.29 1.07
CA VAL A 66 26.13 -1.49 -0.36
C VAL A 66 26.52 -0.17 -1.02
N ASN A 67 27.81 -0.01 -1.33
CA ASN A 67 28.29 1.16 -2.07
C ASN A 67 27.77 1.18 -3.51
N GLU A 68 27.86 0.04 -4.20
CA GLU A 68 27.33 -0.16 -5.55
C GLU A 68 26.32 -1.31 -5.55
N PRO A 69 25.06 -1.07 -5.97
CA PRO A 69 24.00 -2.09 -5.98
C PRO A 69 24.21 -3.08 -7.12
N THR A 70 25.01 -4.11 -6.86
CA THR A 70 25.20 -5.27 -7.75
C THR A 70 24.52 -6.48 -7.13
N GLN A 71 24.17 -7.48 -7.96
CA GLN A 71 23.55 -8.72 -7.47
C GLN A 71 24.39 -9.37 -6.36
N ARG A 72 25.71 -9.36 -6.52
CA ARG A 72 26.65 -9.96 -5.56
C ARG A 72 26.78 -9.14 -4.28
N SER A 73 26.87 -7.82 -4.37
CA SER A 73 26.99 -6.95 -3.18
C SER A 73 25.70 -6.98 -2.34
N ILE A 74 24.54 -6.95 -3.00
CA ILE A 74 23.23 -7.04 -2.33
C ILE A 74 23.07 -8.40 -1.64
N SER A 75 23.32 -9.52 -2.34
CA SER A 75 23.21 -10.86 -1.73
C SER A 75 24.12 -11.02 -0.51
N ASN A 76 25.34 -10.48 -0.58
CA ASN A 76 26.26 -10.47 0.56
C ASN A 76 25.75 -9.62 1.73
N ALA A 77 25.13 -8.47 1.44
CA ALA A 77 24.56 -7.59 2.46
C ALA A 77 23.34 -8.25 3.12
N GLU A 78 22.45 -8.88 2.35
CA GLU A 78 21.28 -9.62 2.84
C GLU A 78 21.66 -10.75 3.80
N ALA A 79 22.76 -11.47 3.52
CA ALA A 79 23.27 -12.52 4.41
C ALA A 79 23.79 -11.98 5.76
N ARG A 80 24.15 -10.69 5.83
CA ARG A 80 24.83 -10.06 6.97
C ARG A 80 23.96 -9.06 7.73
N VAL A 81 22.94 -8.49 7.11
CA VAL A 81 22.11 -7.40 7.68
C VAL A 81 21.52 -7.78 9.03
N CYS A 82 21.05 -9.02 9.20
CA CYS A 82 20.47 -9.47 10.47
C CYS A 82 21.49 -9.68 11.59
N ARG A 83 22.79 -9.59 11.31
CA ARG A 83 23.83 -9.55 12.36
C ARG A 83 24.12 -8.13 12.83
N MET A 84 23.82 -7.12 12.00
CA MET A 84 24.04 -5.70 12.32
C MET A 84 22.90 -5.09 13.13
N VAL A 85 21.70 -5.68 13.09
CA VAL A 85 20.60 -5.29 13.97
C VAL A 85 20.83 -5.76 15.42
N LYS A 86 20.24 -5.07 16.40
CA LYS A 86 20.34 -5.46 17.82
C LYS A 86 19.78 -6.88 18.04
N SER A 87 20.26 -7.56 19.08
CA SER A 87 19.94 -8.97 19.35
C SER A 87 18.45 -9.29 19.36
N GLN A 88 17.67 -8.43 20.00
CA GLN A 88 16.21 -8.53 20.11
C GLN A 88 15.45 -8.50 18.77
N TRP A 89 16.10 -8.04 17.68
CA TRP A 89 15.49 -7.90 16.35
C TRP A 89 15.99 -8.93 15.33
N ARG A 90 16.93 -9.81 15.72
CA ARG A 90 17.55 -10.73 14.75
C ARG A 90 16.54 -11.69 14.13
N ASP A 91 15.65 -12.25 14.94
CA ASP A 91 14.69 -13.23 14.43
C ASP A 91 13.58 -12.58 13.59
N VAL A 92 13.16 -11.37 13.96
CA VAL A 92 12.28 -10.52 13.14
C VAL A 92 12.94 -10.21 11.80
N CYS A 93 14.23 -9.82 11.80
CA CYS A 93 14.98 -9.56 10.57
C CYS A 93 15.10 -10.81 9.69
N LYS A 94 15.41 -11.97 10.28
CA LYS A 94 15.48 -13.24 9.53
C LYS A 94 14.13 -13.59 8.90
N ASN A 95 13.03 -13.39 9.63
CA ASN A 95 11.69 -13.60 9.10
C ASN A 95 11.38 -12.65 7.94
N PHE A 96 11.72 -11.37 8.09
CA PHE A 96 11.59 -10.38 7.04
C PHE A 96 12.37 -10.78 5.77
N MET A 97 13.66 -11.12 5.92
CA MET A 97 14.48 -11.52 4.78
C MET A 97 13.94 -12.79 4.13
N ARG A 98 13.56 -13.82 4.90
CA ARG A 98 12.99 -15.05 4.33
C ARG A 98 11.75 -14.81 3.47
N ARG A 99 10.91 -13.84 3.84
CA ARG A 99 9.66 -13.56 3.13
C ARG A 99 9.83 -12.60 1.96
N TYR A 100 10.66 -11.58 2.13
CA TYR A 100 10.68 -10.42 1.23
C TYR A 100 11.98 -10.28 0.42
N GLN A 101 12.98 -11.14 0.64
CA GLN A 101 14.27 -11.06 -0.05
C GLN A 101 14.14 -10.81 -1.56
N PRO A 102 13.34 -11.58 -2.35
CA PRO A 102 13.32 -11.39 -3.80
C PRO A 102 12.93 -9.97 -4.23
N ARG A 103 11.89 -9.40 -3.58
CA ARG A 103 11.43 -8.04 -3.86
C ARG A 103 12.40 -6.98 -3.35
N VAL A 104 13.05 -7.24 -2.21
CA VAL A 104 14.09 -6.37 -1.64
C VAL A 104 15.29 -6.29 -2.56
N THR A 105 15.80 -7.44 -3.03
CA THR A 105 16.92 -7.50 -3.99
C THR A 105 16.58 -6.71 -5.25
N GLN A 106 15.40 -6.94 -5.84
CA GLN A 106 14.96 -6.22 -7.03
C GLN A 106 14.88 -4.71 -6.81
N GLY A 107 14.33 -4.27 -5.67
CA GLY A 107 14.21 -2.85 -5.36
C GLY A 107 15.55 -2.17 -5.15
N LEU A 108 16.50 -2.86 -4.50
CA LEU A 108 17.86 -2.36 -4.31
C LEU A 108 18.62 -2.25 -5.65
N LEU A 109 18.48 -3.24 -6.53
CA LEU A 109 19.06 -3.18 -7.89
C LEU A 109 18.46 -2.05 -8.73
N ALA A 110 17.16 -1.82 -8.62
CA ALA A 110 16.45 -0.75 -9.32
C ALA A 110 16.71 0.64 -8.71
N GLY A 111 17.53 0.74 -7.64
CA GLY A 111 17.84 2.01 -6.98
C GLY A 111 16.66 2.62 -6.22
N GLU A 112 15.64 1.83 -5.90
CA GLU A 112 14.41 2.32 -5.25
C GLU A 112 14.67 2.86 -3.85
N THR A 113 13.84 3.80 -3.40
CA THR A 113 13.88 4.31 -2.03
C THR A 113 13.36 3.28 -1.04
N ALA A 114 13.82 3.35 0.22
CA ALA A 114 13.35 2.45 1.26
C ALA A 114 11.82 2.52 1.44
N GLN A 115 11.26 3.73 1.32
CA GLN A 115 9.82 3.94 1.40
C GLN A 115 9.09 3.25 0.26
N LYS A 116 9.54 3.40 -1.00
CA LYS A 116 8.91 2.73 -2.15
C LYS A 116 8.92 1.21 -1.98
N ILE A 117 10.05 0.63 -1.59
CA ILE A 117 10.16 -0.82 -1.34
C ILE A 117 9.17 -1.26 -0.25
N CYS A 118 9.11 -0.54 0.86
CA CYS A 118 8.23 -0.92 1.99
C CYS A 118 6.74 -0.71 1.70
N VAL A 119 6.37 0.25 0.85
CA VAL A 119 5.02 0.43 0.33
C VAL A 119 4.65 -0.70 -0.62
N ASP A 120 5.56 -1.09 -1.52
CA ASP A 120 5.33 -2.18 -2.46
C ASP A 120 5.21 -3.55 -1.75
N LEU A 121 5.87 -3.70 -0.59
CA LEU A 121 5.69 -4.83 0.32
C LEU A 121 4.39 -4.78 1.14
N ARG A 122 3.61 -3.69 1.01
CA ARG A 122 2.41 -3.38 1.80
C ARG A 122 2.64 -3.33 3.31
N LEU A 123 3.87 -3.01 3.72
CA LEU A 123 4.24 -2.85 5.13
C LEU A 123 4.14 -1.39 5.57
N CYS A 124 4.28 -0.46 4.64
CA CYS A 124 4.00 0.95 4.85
C CYS A 124 2.82 1.39 3.98
N GLU A 125 2.04 2.35 4.45
CA GLU A 125 1.11 3.06 3.59
C GLU A 125 1.89 3.97 2.65
N PRO A 126 1.42 4.16 1.40
CA PRO A 126 1.91 5.26 0.59
C PRO A 126 1.72 6.54 1.41
N SER A 127 2.75 7.38 1.46
CA SER A 127 2.53 8.75 1.94
C SER A 127 1.36 9.29 1.13
N MET A 128 0.25 9.65 1.78
CA MET A 128 -0.86 10.34 1.12
C MET A 128 -0.33 11.65 0.55
N GLY A 129 0.23 11.57 -0.65
CA GLY A 129 0.18 12.62 -1.63
C GLY A 129 -1.13 12.42 -2.35
N GLU A 130 -1.94 13.47 -2.32
CA GLU A 130 -3.07 13.77 -3.19
C GLU A 130 -3.16 12.84 -4.42
N CYS A 131 -4.36 12.32 -4.67
CA CYS A 131 -4.68 11.47 -5.82
C CYS A 131 -4.01 11.97 -7.11
N ARG A 132 -2.92 11.32 -7.52
CA ARG A 132 -2.24 11.62 -8.78
C ARG A 132 -2.79 10.68 -9.85
N GLY A 133 -3.80 11.16 -10.57
CA GLY A 133 -4.16 10.59 -11.87
C GLY A 133 -2.98 10.74 -12.82
N ASP A 134 -2.37 9.61 -13.20
CA ASP A 134 -1.48 9.55 -14.36
C ASP A 134 -2.40 9.37 -15.58
N SER A 135 -2.46 10.40 -16.41
CA SER A 135 -2.95 10.27 -17.78
C SER A 135 -1.84 10.77 -18.69
N ARG A 136 -0.89 9.87 -18.96
CA ARG A 136 -0.17 9.86 -20.23
C ARG A 136 -1.07 9.27 -21.31
N ASP A 137 -0.74 9.65 -22.55
CA ASP A 137 -1.31 9.26 -23.84
C ASP A 137 -2.29 10.32 -24.39
N ALA A 138 -1.84 11.32 -25.17
CA ALA A 138 -1.19 11.35 -26.48
C ALA A 138 -2.18 11.60 -27.63
N SER A 139 -1.83 12.62 -28.41
CA SER A 139 -2.31 13.02 -29.75
C SER A 139 -3.67 13.71 -29.87
#